data_AF-A0A1F7CRY5-F1
#
_entry.id   AF-A0A1F7CRY5-F1
#
_cell.length_a   1.000
_cell.length_b   1.000
_cell.length_c   1.000
_cell.angle_alpha   90.00
_cell.angle_beta   90.00
_cell.angle_gamma   90.00
#
_symmetry.space_group_name_H-M   'P 1'
#
loop_
_entity.id
_entity.type
_entity.pdbx_description
1 polymer ?
#
loop_
_entity_poly.entity_id
_entity_poly.type
_entity_poly.pdbx_seq_one_letter_code
_entity_poly.pdbx_strand_id
1 'polypeptide(L)'
;MFHRFLSIATIAATVLAAFPAHARTVDRVNSAYYRQPLYMRLSRRTIRATVRKPVRPPRISSASSSASSVSSAFPASSYDPDSDVSLGGRIALLGDASPVLGSVKVFNNAEPLRIETVTVTLENAVTSVDHLLIYDHDGGLLGSARLDSSVSGGKTYLLNIKTRKLTIPQRSEYSFYVRAQLKNRDAGGVSAELLQIDSIAVAGVGGWSNRTYAQSLTGTFGMHQTARSMITGIINAGAVNEPLLSGSDREIGRFRFIGVRNDGGADLRLAQLTFTLSHVGGVTLSDVQIVADGSSDRASCTISSSTITCPLSASFGSLTSSSRILTLLADVTVPSSAPRASLQLSLNEPGTSSSAGSIQWTDGTTTFDWVGFEGPVARGTYYSY
;
A
#
# COMPACT_ATOMS: atom_id res chain seq x y z
N MET A 1 24.38 66.15 34.40
CA MET A 1 24.59 64.84 33.74
C MET A 1 23.38 63.98 34.09
N PHE A 2 22.45 63.58 33.24
CA PHE A 2 22.35 63.43 31.79
C PHE A 2 20.94 63.89 31.36
N HIS A 3 20.87 64.72 30.32
CA HIS A 3 19.68 64.91 29.50
C HIS A 3 19.86 64.07 28.23
N ARG A 4 18.81 63.36 27.79
CA ARG A 4 18.26 63.45 26.42
C ARG A 4 17.09 62.49 26.24
N PHE A 5 15.91 63.08 26.08
CA PHE A 5 14.78 62.51 25.35
C PHE A 5 15.12 62.49 23.86
N LEU A 6 14.80 61.41 23.14
CA LEU A 6 14.62 61.44 21.69
C LEU A 6 13.38 60.63 21.31
N SER A 7 12.40 61.34 20.78
CA SER A 7 11.25 60.84 20.02
C SER A 7 11.74 60.12 18.75
N ILE A 8 11.14 58.97 18.44
CA ILE A 8 11.22 58.36 17.11
C ILE A 8 9.84 58.41 16.48
N ALA A 9 9.77 59.16 15.39
CA ALA A 9 8.61 59.36 14.56
C ALA A 9 8.35 58.16 13.64
N THR A 10 7.07 57.93 13.44
CA THR A 10 6.40 57.03 12.49
C THR A 10 6.80 57.32 11.05
N ILE A 11 7.20 56.30 10.29
CA ILE A 11 7.17 56.31 8.82
C ILE A 11 6.36 55.08 8.38
N ALA A 12 5.15 55.34 7.91
CA ALA A 12 4.32 54.38 7.21
C ALA A 12 4.80 54.32 5.74
N ALA A 13 5.33 53.17 5.31
CA ALA A 13 5.62 52.89 3.92
C ALA A 13 4.59 51.86 3.40
N THR A 14 3.65 52.36 2.61
CA THR A 14 2.74 51.58 1.76
C THR A 14 3.55 50.92 0.64
N VAL A 15 3.62 49.60 0.64
CA VAL A 15 4.12 48.81 -0.50
C VAL A 15 2.94 48.10 -1.16
N LEU A 16 2.51 48.64 -2.29
CA LEU A 16 1.69 47.98 -3.29
C LEU A 16 2.63 47.08 -4.11
N ALA A 17 2.44 45.76 -4.03
CA ALA A 17 3.08 44.81 -4.94
C ALA A 17 2.03 43.91 -5.58
N ALA A 18 2.01 44.02 -6.91
CA ALA A 18 1.22 43.37 -7.94
C ALA A 18 0.78 41.91 -7.70
N PHE A 19 -0.48 41.67 -8.08
CA PHE A 19 -1.07 40.36 -8.34
C PHE A 19 -0.36 39.64 -9.50
N PRO A 20 0.01 38.36 -9.39
CA PRO A 20 0.27 37.52 -10.55
C PRO A 20 -1.03 36.95 -11.11
N ALA A 21 -1.26 37.22 -12.39
CA ALA A 21 -2.36 36.74 -13.19
C ALA A 21 -2.41 35.20 -13.22
N HIS A 22 -3.59 34.65 -12.99
CA HIS A 22 -3.91 33.24 -13.16
C HIS A 22 -3.81 32.83 -14.64
N ALA A 23 -2.81 32.03 -14.97
CA ALA A 23 -2.82 31.23 -16.18
C ALA A 23 -3.79 30.06 -15.98
N ARG A 24 -4.94 30.12 -16.65
CA ARG A 24 -5.86 28.99 -16.82
C ARG A 24 -5.27 28.05 -17.86
N THR A 25 -4.64 26.97 -17.43
CA THR A 25 -4.43 25.79 -18.27
C THR A 25 -5.69 24.91 -18.19
N VAL A 26 -6.39 24.86 -19.32
CA VAL A 26 -7.46 23.90 -19.59
C VAL A 26 -6.77 22.62 -20.03
N ASP A 27 -6.68 21.63 -19.15
CA ASP A 27 -6.43 20.25 -19.57
C ASP A 27 -7.71 19.43 -19.52
N ARG A 28 -8.07 19.01 -20.72
CA ARG A 28 -9.26 18.26 -21.08
C ARG A 28 -8.83 16.80 -21.22
N VAL A 29 -9.63 15.91 -20.64
CA VAL A 29 -9.76 14.49 -20.99
C VAL A 29 -8.61 13.56 -20.57
N ASN A 30 -8.86 12.78 -19.51
CA ASN A 30 -8.55 11.35 -19.51
C ASN A 30 -9.50 10.61 -18.57
N SER A 31 -10.71 10.36 -19.08
CA SER A 31 -11.62 9.34 -18.57
C SER A 31 -11.11 7.98 -19.07
N ALA A 32 -10.27 7.32 -18.29
CA ALA A 32 -9.81 5.96 -18.55
C ALA A 32 -10.25 5.03 -17.41
N TYR A 33 -11.35 4.32 -17.68
CA TYR A 33 -11.69 2.97 -17.25
C TYR A 33 -11.08 2.44 -15.93
N TYR A 34 -11.94 2.30 -14.92
CA TYR A 34 -11.81 1.28 -13.89
C TYR A 34 -11.72 -0.11 -14.55
N ARG A 35 -10.50 -0.67 -14.68
CA ARG A 35 -10.31 -2.11 -14.88
C ARG A 35 -9.88 -2.72 -13.55
N GLN A 36 -10.80 -3.45 -12.94
CA GLN A 36 -10.53 -4.36 -11.84
C GLN A 36 -9.57 -5.48 -12.31
N PRO A 37 -8.59 -5.89 -11.50
CA PRO A 37 -7.87 -7.13 -11.75
C PRO A 37 -8.75 -8.33 -11.38
N LEU A 38 -9.14 -9.11 -12.39
CA LEU A 38 -9.76 -10.42 -12.23
C LEU A 38 -8.74 -11.42 -11.66
N TYR A 39 -8.66 -11.54 -10.34
CA TYR A 39 -8.05 -12.70 -9.69
C TYR A 39 -9.13 -13.67 -9.22
N MET A 40 -9.47 -14.63 -10.09
CA MET A 40 -9.99 -15.94 -9.68
C MET A 40 -9.50 -17.01 -10.66
N ARG A 41 -8.44 -17.73 -10.28
CA ARG A 41 -8.17 -19.09 -10.78
C ARG A 41 -8.06 -20.04 -9.60
N LEU A 42 -9.21 -20.51 -9.14
CA LEU A 42 -9.29 -21.71 -8.31
C LEU A 42 -9.01 -22.93 -9.20
N SER A 43 -7.85 -23.55 -9.01
CA SER A 43 -7.52 -24.86 -9.56
C SER A 43 -8.33 -25.94 -8.81
N ARG A 44 -9.49 -26.32 -9.35
CA ARG A 44 -10.21 -27.52 -8.92
C ARG A 44 -9.60 -28.74 -9.60
N ARG A 45 -8.68 -29.43 -8.91
CA ARG A 45 -8.35 -30.82 -9.24
C ARG A 45 -9.42 -31.74 -8.66
N THR A 46 -10.32 -32.20 -9.52
CA THR A 46 -11.22 -33.33 -9.26
C THR A 46 -10.42 -34.62 -9.12
N ILE A 47 -10.33 -35.16 -7.90
CA ILE A 47 -9.86 -36.52 -7.65
C ILE A 47 -11.05 -37.46 -7.87
N ARG A 48 -11.06 -38.17 -9.01
CA ARG A 48 -11.93 -39.33 -9.20
C ARG A 48 -11.32 -40.51 -8.47
N ALA A 49 -11.99 -40.95 -7.41
CA ALA A 49 -11.73 -42.23 -6.76
C ALA A 49 -12.29 -43.37 -7.64
N THR A 50 -11.41 -44.15 -8.26
CA THR A 50 -11.77 -45.45 -8.86
C THR A 50 -11.34 -46.57 -7.91
N VAL A 51 -12.34 -47.23 -7.35
CA VAL A 51 -12.24 -48.49 -6.60
C VAL A 51 -11.85 -49.62 -7.56
N ARG A 52 -10.73 -50.30 -7.32
CA ARG A 52 -10.46 -51.64 -7.86
C ARG A 52 -9.81 -52.54 -6.82
N LYS A 53 -10.28 -53.80 -6.83
CA LYS A 53 -10.07 -54.93 -5.92
C LYS A 53 -8.62 -55.48 -5.92
N PRO A 54 -8.25 -56.27 -4.89
CA PRO A 54 -6.88 -56.72 -4.66
C PRO A 54 -6.54 -58.01 -5.42
N VAL A 55 -5.33 -58.07 -5.98
CA VAL A 55 -4.65 -59.33 -6.36
C VAL A 55 -3.18 -59.21 -5.96
N ARG A 56 -2.65 -60.25 -5.31
CA ARG A 56 -1.28 -60.40 -4.78
C ARG A 56 -0.73 -61.74 -5.33
N PRO A 57 0.59 -62.01 -5.29
CA PRO A 57 1.74 -61.38 -5.96
C PRO A 57 2.42 -62.39 -6.95
N PRO A 58 3.60 -62.07 -7.53
CA PRO A 58 4.84 -62.58 -6.91
C PRO A 58 6.06 -61.61 -6.93
N ARG A 59 7.09 -62.01 -6.16
CA ARG A 59 8.42 -61.41 -5.92
C ARG A 59 9.22 -61.17 -7.21
N ILE A 60 10.08 -60.13 -7.23
CA ILE A 60 11.56 -60.18 -7.45
C ILE A 60 12.18 -58.77 -7.30
N SER A 61 13.24 -58.74 -6.49
CA SER A 61 14.47 -57.92 -6.40
C SER A 61 14.65 -56.51 -7.01
N SER A 62 15.16 -55.63 -6.13
CA SER A 62 16.26 -54.64 -6.31
C SER A 62 16.20 -53.59 -7.44
N ALA A 63 15.95 -52.33 -7.09
CA ALA A 63 16.51 -51.16 -7.78
C ALA A 63 16.58 -49.92 -6.86
N SER A 64 17.81 -49.43 -6.70
CA SER A 64 18.27 -48.07 -6.39
C SER A 64 17.26 -46.98 -5.99
N SER A 65 17.43 -46.49 -4.77
CA SER A 65 16.94 -45.20 -4.29
C SER A 65 17.62 -44.04 -5.05
N SER A 66 16.94 -43.50 -6.06
CA SER A 66 17.33 -42.22 -6.68
C SER A 66 16.63 -41.10 -5.92
N ALA A 67 17.42 -40.35 -5.15
CA ALA A 67 16.98 -39.12 -4.50
C ALA A 67 16.52 -38.14 -5.58
N SER A 68 15.23 -37.83 -5.59
CA SER A 68 14.65 -36.78 -6.42
C SER A 68 14.86 -35.45 -5.69
N SER A 69 15.95 -34.78 -6.01
CA SER A 69 16.16 -33.36 -5.72
C SER A 69 15.13 -32.56 -6.53
N VAL A 70 14.04 -32.17 -5.87
CA VAL A 70 13.09 -31.17 -6.37
C VAL A 70 13.80 -29.81 -6.33
N SER A 71 14.48 -29.47 -7.42
CA SER A 71 14.91 -28.11 -7.70
C SER A 71 13.68 -27.28 -8.04
N SER A 72 13.15 -26.53 -7.07
CA SER A 72 12.21 -25.45 -7.33
C SER A 72 12.93 -24.30 -8.02
N ALA A 73 13.25 -24.48 -9.30
CA ALA A 73 13.63 -23.40 -10.19
C ALA A 73 12.36 -22.58 -10.46
N PHE A 74 12.16 -21.53 -9.67
CA PHE A 74 11.26 -20.47 -10.08
C PHE A 74 11.74 -19.99 -11.46
N PRO A 75 10.88 -19.95 -12.49
CA PRO A 75 11.25 -19.26 -13.72
C PRO A 75 11.51 -17.82 -13.30
N ALA A 76 12.78 -17.41 -13.32
CA ALA A 76 13.15 -16.03 -13.08
C ALA A 76 12.47 -15.22 -14.20
N SER A 77 11.30 -14.64 -13.93
CA SER A 77 10.71 -13.72 -14.88
C SER A 77 11.74 -12.61 -15.07
N SER A 78 12.16 -12.40 -16.31
CA SER A 78 13.10 -11.32 -16.61
C SER A 78 12.46 -9.94 -16.51
N TYR A 79 11.17 -9.89 -16.13
CA TYR A 79 10.35 -8.70 -16.02
C TYR A 79 9.63 -8.66 -14.68
N ASP A 80 9.33 -7.44 -14.23
CA ASP A 80 8.51 -7.16 -13.05
C ASP A 80 7.13 -7.82 -13.19
N PRO A 81 6.74 -8.73 -12.28
CA PRO A 81 5.41 -9.33 -12.31
C PRO A 81 4.30 -8.33 -11.91
N ASP A 82 4.65 -7.21 -11.27
CA ASP A 82 3.70 -6.19 -10.84
C ASP A 82 3.77 -4.96 -11.75
N SER A 83 2.65 -4.66 -12.40
CA SER A 83 2.52 -3.51 -13.30
C SER A 83 2.40 -2.17 -12.56
N ASP A 84 2.08 -2.18 -11.26
CA ASP A 84 1.97 -0.95 -10.48
C ASP A 84 3.36 -0.46 -10.07
N VAL A 85 3.86 0.54 -10.80
CA VAL A 85 5.14 1.22 -10.53
C VAL A 85 4.96 2.57 -9.84
N SER A 86 3.79 2.82 -9.24
CA SER A 86 3.53 4.09 -8.55
C SER A 86 4.42 4.26 -7.31
N LEU A 87 4.83 5.51 -7.09
CA LEU A 87 5.67 5.91 -5.97
C LEU A 87 4.75 6.50 -4.89
N GLY A 88 4.47 5.70 -3.87
CA GLY A 88 3.62 6.12 -2.75
C GLY A 88 3.86 5.21 -1.55
N GLY A 89 3.85 5.80 -0.36
CA GLY A 89 4.01 5.03 0.88
C GLY A 89 2.86 4.03 1.04
N ARG A 90 3.20 2.76 1.18
CA ARG A 90 2.25 1.63 1.17
C ARG A 90 2.66 0.56 2.16
N ILE A 91 1.70 -0.28 2.55
CA ILE A 91 1.98 -1.50 3.30
C ILE A 91 2.72 -2.48 2.38
N ALA A 92 3.83 -3.05 2.86
CA ALA A 92 4.61 -4.05 2.15
C ALA A 92 4.38 -5.41 2.80
N LEU A 93 3.77 -6.34 2.04
CA LEU A 93 3.40 -7.65 2.56
C LEU A 93 4.65 -8.54 2.69
N LEU A 94 4.91 -9.04 3.90
CA LEU A 94 6.01 -9.97 4.16
C LEU A 94 5.86 -11.22 3.30
N GLY A 95 6.97 -11.72 2.76
CA GLY A 95 7.00 -12.88 1.85
C GLY A 95 6.91 -12.55 0.37
N ASP A 96 6.42 -11.36 0.03
CA ASP A 96 6.23 -10.92 -1.35
C ASP A 96 7.25 -9.84 -1.74
N ALA A 97 7.25 -9.47 -3.01
CA ALA A 97 7.90 -8.26 -3.49
C ALA A 97 7.11 -7.03 -3.01
N SER A 98 7.82 -6.02 -2.51
CA SER A 98 7.21 -4.77 -2.07
C SER A 98 6.66 -3.97 -3.27
N PRO A 99 5.80 -2.97 -3.00
CA PRO A 99 5.62 -1.84 -3.91
C PRO A 99 6.98 -1.17 -4.23
N VAL A 100 7.00 -0.31 -5.25
CA VAL A 100 8.22 0.42 -5.62
C VAL A 100 8.67 1.33 -4.49
N LEU A 101 9.86 1.06 -3.95
CA LEU A 101 10.48 1.82 -2.87
C LEU A 101 11.02 3.17 -3.35
N GLY A 102 11.42 3.22 -4.61
CA GLY A 102 11.94 4.43 -5.20
C GLY A 102 12.36 4.27 -6.64
N SER A 103 12.47 5.40 -7.32
CA SER A 103 12.99 5.48 -8.69
C SER A 103 14.01 6.60 -8.81
N VAL A 104 14.97 6.40 -9.68
CA VAL A 104 16.06 7.35 -9.94
C VAL A 104 16.29 7.48 -11.44
N LYS A 105 16.87 8.62 -11.82
CA LYS A 105 17.37 8.89 -13.16
C LYS A 105 18.87 9.07 -13.12
N VAL A 106 19.55 8.48 -14.07
CA VAL A 106 20.98 8.66 -14.28
C VAL A 106 21.18 9.37 -15.60
N PHE A 107 22.09 10.35 -15.60
CA PHE A 107 22.45 11.11 -16.78
C PHE A 107 23.95 11.37 -16.76
N ASN A 108 24.64 11.04 -17.86
CA ASN A 108 26.06 11.37 -18.04
C ASN A 108 26.26 12.21 -19.31
N ASN A 109 26.82 13.40 -19.15
CA ASN A 109 27.10 14.30 -20.29
C ASN A 109 28.44 13.99 -20.97
N ALA A 110 29.41 13.42 -20.25
CA ALA A 110 30.78 13.31 -20.73
C ALA A 110 30.94 12.24 -21.81
N GLU A 111 30.40 11.04 -21.58
CA GLU A 111 30.54 9.88 -22.46
C GLU A 111 29.52 8.79 -22.08
N PRO A 112 29.34 7.72 -22.88
CA PRO A 112 28.54 6.57 -22.46
C PRO A 112 29.13 5.94 -21.20
N LEU A 113 28.29 5.59 -20.24
CA LEU A 113 28.73 4.99 -18.97
C LEU A 113 28.29 3.54 -18.88
N ARG A 114 29.24 2.61 -18.78
CA ARG A 114 28.96 1.20 -18.51
C ARG A 114 28.87 1.00 -16.99
N ILE A 115 27.66 0.79 -16.48
CA ILE A 115 27.43 0.58 -15.04
C ILE A 115 27.97 -0.79 -14.63
N GLU A 116 28.77 -0.79 -13.57
CA GLU A 116 29.35 -2.00 -12.97
C GLU A 116 28.71 -2.30 -11.61
N THR A 117 28.35 -1.26 -10.85
CA THR A 117 27.67 -1.41 -9.56
C THR A 117 26.51 -0.45 -9.38
N VAL A 118 25.49 -0.92 -8.68
CA VAL A 118 24.41 -0.09 -8.12
C VAL A 118 24.38 -0.34 -6.62
N THR A 119 24.50 0.73 -5.84
CA THR A 119 24.45 0.71 -4.38
C THR A 119 23.16 1.37 -3.94
N VAL A 120 22.37 0.68 -3.13
CA VAL A 120 21.14 1.20 -2.52
C VAL A 120 21.33 1.20 -1.01
N THR A 121 21.17 2.35 -0.37
CA THR A 121 21.27 2.51 1.08
C THR A 121 19.88 2.77 1.63
N LEU A 122 19.44 1.94 2.58
CA LEU A 122 18.20 2.16 3.32
C LEU A 122 18.42 3.17 4.46
N GLU A 123 17.37 3.91 4.84
CA GLU A 123 17.44 4.85 5.95
C GLU A 123 17.71 4.14 7.29
N ASN A 124 17.08 2.98 7.48
CA ASN A 124 17.23 2.12 8.66
C ASN A 124 17.64 0.70 8.26
N ALA A 125 18.24 -0.03 9.19
CA ALA A 125 18.49 -1.46 8.98
C ALA A 125 17.15 -2.19 9.10
N VAL A 126 16.76 -2.91 8.04
CA VAL A 126 15.47 -3.61 7.98
C VAL A 126 15.71 -5.09 7.88
N THR A 127 15.41 -5.83 8.95
CA THR A 127 15.70 -7.26 9.03
C THR A 127 14.84 -8.10 8.09
N SER A 128 13.64 -7.60 7.75
CA SER A 128 12.70 -8.23 6.82
C SER A 128 13.15 -8.24 5.37
N VAL A 129 14.11 -7.41 4.95
CA VAL A 129 14.57 -7.38 3.55
C VAL A 129 15.52 -8.57 3.32
N ASP A 130 15.18 -9.45 2.37
CA ASP A 130 16.11 -10.47 1.89
C ASP A 130 17.10 -9.89 0.87
N HIS A 131 16.57 -9.21 -0.14
CA HIS A 131 17.35 -8.53 -1.16
C HIS A 131 16.50 -7.45 -1.85
N LEU A 132 17.15 -6.57 -2.60
CA LEU A 132 16.47 -5.57 -3.41
C LEU A 132 16.49 -5.99 -4.89
N LEU A 133 15.37 -5.85 -5.56
CA LEU A 133 15.19 -6.10 -6.99
C LEU A 133 15.25 -4.78 -7.73
N ILE A 134 16.13 -4.67 -8.72
CA ILE A 134 16.34 -3.44 -9.49
C ILE A 134 15.85 -3.68 -10.91
N TYR A 135 14.88 -2.88 -11.36
CA TYR A 135 14.24 -2.99 -12.66
C TYR A 135 14.51 -1.73 -13.49
N ASP A 136 14.71 -1.89 -14.79
CA ASP A 136 14.72 -0.77 -15.72
C ASP A 136 13.32 -0.16 -15.92
N HIS A 137 13.26 0.95 -16.64
CA HIS A 137 12.01 1.64 -16.96
C HIS A 137 10.97 0.83 -17.76
N ASP A 138 11.38 -0.23 -18.45
CA ASP A 138 10.50 -1.15 -19.19
C ASP A 138 10.07 -2.34 -18.30
N GLY A 139 10.45 -2.33 -17.02
CA GLY A 139 10.20 -3.41 -16.07
C GLY A 139 11.17 -4.58 -16.22
N GLY A 140 12.21 -4.48 -17.04
CA GLY A 140 13.25 -5.49 -17.19
C GLY A 140 14.13 -5.59 -15.96
N LEU A 141 14.27 -6.79 -15.39
CA LEU A 141 15.11 -7.02 -14.21
C LEU A 141 16.60 -6.81 -14.55
N LEU A 142 17.22 -5.81 -13.94
CA LEU A 142 18.66 -5.54 -14.04
C LEU A 142 19.46 -6.47 -13.13
N GLY A 143 18.92 -6.77 -11.94
CA GLY A 143 19.49 -7.75 -11.02
C GLY A 143 18.98 -7.62 -9.59
N SER A 144 19.57 -8.40 -8.68
CA SER A 144 19.24 -8.42 -7.25
C SER A 144 20.41 -7.89 -6.43
N ALA A 145 20.23 -6.77 -5.73
CA ALA A 145 21.21 -6.23 -4.80
C ALA A 145 21.13 -6.96 -3.45
N ARG A 146 22.27 -7.41 -2.93
CA ARG A 146 22.38 -8.14 -1.66
C ARG A 146 23.00 -7.27 -0.59
N LEU A 147 22.68 -7.53 0.67
CA LEU A 147 23.25 -6.81 1.80
C LEU A 147 24.78 -6.91 1.76
N ASP A 148 25.45 -5.76 1.77
CA ASP A 148 26.90 -5.67 1.81
C ASP A 148 27.39 -5.78 3.26
N SER A 149 27.81 -6.98 3.65
CA SER A 149 28.30 -7.26 4.99
C SER A 149 29.66 -6.60 5.31
N SER A 150 30.34 -6.03 4.31
CA SER A 150 31.58 -5.27 4.53
C SER A 150 31.31 -3.87 5.07
N VAL A 151 30.09 -3.35 4.88
CA VAL A 151 29.67 -2.05 5.40
C VAL A 151 28.91 -2.24 6.70
N SER A 152 29.43 -1.66 7.78
CA SER A 152 28.78 -1.70 9.10
C SER A 152 27.41 -1.04 9.05
N GLY A 153 26.45 -1.57 9.83
CA GLY A 153 25.13 -0.96 10.03
C GLY A 153 24.00 -1.66 9.30
N GLY A 154 24.27 -2.58 8.36
CA GLY A 154 23.23 -3.44 7.78
C GLY A 154 22.20 -2.71 6.91
N LYS A 155 22.59 -1.59 6.30
CA LYS A 155 21.71 -0.73 5.49
C LYS A 155 22.02 -0.74 3.99
N THR A 156 23.22 -1.16 3.62
CA THR A 156 23.75 -1.00 2.26
C THR A 156 23.58 -2.28 1.46
N TYR A 157 22.91 -2.19 0.31
CA TYR A 157 22.70 -3.30 -0.61
C TYR A 157 23.45 -3.02 -1.91
N LEU A 158 24.22 -3.99 -2.37
CA LEU A 158 25.09 -3.88 -3.54
C LEU A 158 24.65 -4.84 -4.64
N LEU A 159 24.40 -4.31 -5.83
CA LEU A 159 24.26 -5.08 -7.06
C LEU A 159 25.56 -4.96 -7.87
N ASN A 160 26.20 -6.10 -8.15
CA ASN A 160 27.33 -6.20 -9.07
C ASN A 160 26.83 -6.67 -10.44
N ILE A 161 26.90 -5.80 -11.46
CA ILE A 161 26.44 -6.09 -12.81
C ILE A 161 27.57 -6.78 -13.60
N LYS A 162 27.54 -8.11 -13.64
CA LYS A 162 28.58 -8.91 -14.33
C LYS A 162 28.20 -9.35 -15.75
N THR A 163 26.92 -9.62 -16.00
CA THR A 163 26.47 -10.35 -17.20
C THR A 163 25.65 -9.52 -18.19
N ARG A 164 25.09 -8.38 -17.75
CA ARG A 164 24.35 -7.45 -18.63
C ARG A 164 25.13 -6.16 -18.78
N LYS A 165 25.39 -5.73 -20.02
CA LYS A 165 26.03 -4.43 -20.27
C LYS A 165 24.98 -3.32 -20.11
N LEU A 166 24.65 -2.96 -18.87
CA LEU A 166 23.88 -1.75 -18.62
C LEU A 166 24.74 -0.55 -19.02
N THR A 167 24.41 0.05 -20.17
CA THR A 167 25.14 1.19 -20.72
C THR A 167 24.20 2.37 -20.78
N ILE A 168 24.54 3.42 -20.04
CA ILE A 168 23.82 4.69 -20.09
C ILE A 168 24.40 5.48 -21.25
N PRO A 169 23.61 5.80 -22.29
CA PRO A 169 24.10 6.57 -23.41
C PRO A 169 24.55 7.97 -22.96
N GLN A 170 25.54 8.53 -23.66
CA GLN A 170 25.92 9.92 -23.45
C GLN A 170 24.71 10.83 -23.73
N ARG A 171 24.50 11.83 -22.88
CA ARG A 171 23.44 12.85 -23.04
C ARG A 171 22.04 12.24 -23.13
N SER A 172 21.82 11.07 -22.54
CA SER A 172 20.51 10.47 -22.37
C SER A 172 20.23 10.22 -20.90
N GLU A 173 18.98 10.42 -20.50
CA GLU A 173 18.51 9.94 -19.21
C GLU A 173 18.26 8.43 -19.29
N TYR A 174 18.58 7.72 -18.22
CA TYR A 174 18.22 6.33 -18.02
C TYR A 174 17.57 6.20 -16.63
N SER A 175 16.36 5.67 -16.57
CA SER A 175 15.66 5.45 -15.30
C SER A 175 15.55 3.98 -14.94
N PHE A 176 15.59 3.73 -13.64
CA PHE A 176 15.33 2.43 -13.04
C PHE A 176 14.66 2.62 -11.67
N TYR A 177 14.04 1.56 -11.18
CA TYR A 177 13.33 1.57 -9.91
C TYR A 177 13.64 0.32 -9.08
N VAL A 178 13.35 0.40 -7.79
CA VAL A 178 13.74 -0.61 -6.79
C VAL A 178 12.52 -1.14 -6.04
N ARG A 179 12.43 -2.46 -5.90
CA ARG A 179 11.53 -3.15 -4.97
C ARG A 179 12.36 -3.94 -3.96
N ALA A 180 11.81 -4.25 -2.79
CA ALA A 180 12.40 -5.24 -1.88
C ALA A 180 11.70 -6.59 -2.05
N GLN A 181 12.47 -7.67 -2.04
CA GLN A 181 11.94 -8.99 -1.72
C GLN A 181 11.95 -9.14 -0.20
N LEU A 182 10.75 -9.28 0.39
CA LEU A 182 10.61 -9.42 1.84
C LEU A 182 10.63 -10.89 2.26
N LYS A 183 11.24 -11.15 3.41
CA LYS A 183 11.22 -12.43 4.08
C LYS A 183 9.81 -12.72 4.60
N ASN A 184 9.41 -13.98 4.53
CA ASN A 184 8.27 -14.46 5.30
C ASN A 184 8.54 -14.34 6.80
N ARG A 185 7.47 -14.36 7.62
CA ARG A 185 7.58 -14.37 9.08
C ARG A 185 8.54 -15.44 9.60
N ASP A 186 8.39 -16.67 9.12
CA ASP A 186 9.20 -17.83 9.55
C ASP A 186 10.67 -17.74 9.12
N ALA A 187 10.98 -16.87 8.16
CA ALA A 187 12.33 -16.57 7.71
C ALA A 187 12.94 -15.33 8.39
N GLY A 188 12.30 -14.79 9.43
CA GLY A 188 12.75 -13.61 10.16
C GLY A 188 12.14 -12.29 9.69
N GLY A 189 11.05 -12.32 8.93
CA GLY A 189 10.26 -11.13 8.61
C GLY A 189 9.55 -10.59 9.86
N VAL A 190 9.67 -9.28 10.09
CA VAL A 190 9.11 -8.55 11.23
C VAL A 190 8.06 -7.57 10.73
N SER A 191 6.92 -7.54 11.41
CA SER A 191 5.83 -6.60 11.13
C SER A 191 6.15 -5.21 11.69
N ALA A 192 5.67 -4.18 11.01
CA ALA A 192 5.83 -2.76 11.35
C ALA A 192 7.25 -2.18 11.24
N GLU A 193 8.17 -2.83 10.53
CA GLU A 193 9.43 -2.20 10.15
C GLU A 193 9.20 -1.15 9.05
N LEU A 194 9.84 0.01 9.19
CA LEU A 194 9.81 1.07 8.18
C LEU A 194 10.88 0.80 7.11
N LEU A 195 10.45 0.78 5.86
CA LEU A 195 11.28 0.49 4.69
C LEU A 195 11.31 1.72 3.78
N GLN A 196 12.46 2.38 3.75
CA GLN A 196 12.69 3.59 2.97
C GLN A 196 14.13 3.62 2.46
N ILE A 197 14.30 4.02 1.20
CA ILE A 197 15.61 4.28 0.62
C ILE A 197 16.07 5.66 1.06
N ASP A 198 17.29 5.74 1.59
CA ASP A 198 17.99 7.00 1.88
C ASP A 198 18.67 7.53 0.61
N SER A 199 19.44 6.66 -0.05
CA SER A 199 20.23 7.06 -1.21
C SER A 199 20.47 5.91 -2.18
N ILE A 200 20.65 6.25 -3.45
CA ILE A 200 21.11 5.33 -4.49
C ILE A 200 22.35 5.93 -5.15
N ALA A 201 23.36 5.11 -5.38
CA ALA A 201 24.55 5.49 -6.11
C ALA A 201 24.85 4.45 -7.20
N VAL A 202 25.49 4.90 -8.28
CA VAL A 202 25.98 4.04 -9.35
C VAL A 202 27.46 4.26 -9.54
N ALA A 203 28.19 3.19 -9.83
CA ALA A 203 29.57 3.29 -10.31
C ALA A 203 29.74 2.49 -11.59
N GLY A 204 30.62 2.99 -12.45
CA GLY A 204 30.86 2.41 -13.77
C GLY A 204 32.10 2.95 -14.43
N VAL A 205 32.33 2.51 -15.66
CA VAL A 205 33.49 2.88 -16.46
C VAL A 205 33.03 3.61 -17.73
N GLY A 206 33.68 4.73 -18.03
CA GLY A 206 33.44 5.51 -19.24
C GLY A 206 33.82 4.72 -20.49
N GLY A 207 32.92 4.69 -21.47
CA GLY A 207 33.08 3.89 -22.68
C GLY A 207 34.20 4.36 -23.60
N TRP A 208 34.64 5.61 -23.51
CA TRP A 208 35.73 6.18 -24.32
C TRP A 208 37.02 6.34 -23.52
N SER A 209 36.91 6.85 -22.30
CA SER A 209 38.08 7.19 -21.48
C SER A 209 38.59 6.02 -20.64
N ASN A 210 37.77 4.98 -20.43
CA ASN A 210 37.97 3.92 -19.43
C ASN A 210 38.17 4.45 -17.99
N ARG A 211 37.77 5.69 -17.71
CA ARG A 211 37.81 6.25 -16.35
C ARG A 211 36.65 5.72 -15.53
N THR A 212 36.89 5.52 -14.24
CA THR A 212 35.84 5.18 -13.29
C THR A 212 35.03 6.44 -12.93
N TYR A 213 33.71 6.30 -12.94
CA TYR A 213 32.76 7.31 -12.47
C TYR A 213 31.97 6.72 -11.32
N ALA A 214 31.71 7.55 -10.30
CA ALA A 214 30.77 7.26 -9.23
C ALA A 214 29.83 8.47 -9.10
N GLN A 215 28.53 8.21 -9.05
CA GLN A 215 27.51 9.25 -8.98
C GLN A 215 26.44 8.85 -7.98
N SER A 216 26.19 9.72 -6.99
CA SER A 216 24.99 9.67 -6.16
C SER A 216 23.81 10.22 -6.94
N LEU A 217 22.67 9.55 -6.82
CA LEU A 217 21.46 9.86 -7.56
C LEU A 217 20.41 10.45 -6.63
N THR A 218 19.75 11.49 -7.12
CA THR A 218 18.53 12.02 -6.49
C THR A 218 17.33 11.29 -7.09
N GLY A 219 16.38 10.92 -6.25
CA GLY A 219 15.17 10.22 -6.66
C GLY A 219 13.99 10.57 -5.77
N THR A 220 12.86 9.92 -6.05
CA THR A 220 11.71 9.93 -5.15
C THR A 220 11.68 8.60 -4.43
N PHE A 221 11.68 8.65 -3.09
CA PHE A 221 11.72 7.47 -2.23
C PHE A 221 10.44 7.43 -1.38
N GLY A 222 9.69 6.33 -1.48
CA GLY A 222 8.51 6.08 -0.68
C GLY A 222 8.87 5.44 0.66
N MET A 223 8.17 5.84 1.71
CA MET A 223 8.23 5.16 3.00
C MET A 223 7.16 4.08 3.04
N HIS A 224 7.58 2.83 3.23
CA HIS A 224 6.70 1.68 3.36
C HIS A 224 6.76 1.13 4.78
N GLN A 225 5.75 0.36 5.16
CA GLN A 225 5.75 -0.36 6.43
C GLN A 225 5.44 -1.83 6.18
N THR A 226 6.24 -2.73 6.74
CA THR A 226 6.03 -4.17 6.57
C THR A 226 4.81 -4.66 7.36
N ALA A 227 4.09 -5.64 6.83
CA ALA A 227 2.99 -6.30 7.53
C ALA A 227 2.84 -7.76 7.10
N ARG A 228 2.28 -8.61 7.97
CA ARG A 228 2.02 -10.03 7.66
C ARG A 228 0.74 -10.27 6.86
N SER A 229 -0.15 -9.30 6.92
CA SER A 229 -1.40 -9.24 6.18
C SER A 229 -1.72 -7.78 5.88
N MET A 230 -2.59 -7.52 4.92
CA MET A 230 -3.00 -6.16 4.61
C MET A 230 -4.41 -6.11 4.05
N ILE A 231 -5.09 -4.98 4.28
CA ILE A 231 -6.33 -4.64 3.60
C ILE A 231 -5.97 -4.20 2.18
N THR A 232 -6.61 -4.80 1.17
CA THR A 232 -6.36 -4.55 -0.26
C THR A 232 -7.53 -3.88 -0.97
N GLY A 233 -8.69 -3.80 -0.34
CA GLY A 233 -9.80 -3.04 -0.88
C GLY A 233 -10.88 -2.76 0.15
N ILE A 234 -11.48 -1.58 0.02
CA ILE A 234 -12.65 -1.17 0.78
C ILE A 234 -13.62 -0.54 -0.22
N ILE A 235 -14.83 -1.09 -0.33
CA ILE A 235 -15.81 -0.63 -1.31
C ILE A 235 -17.19 -0.49 -0.67
N ASN A 236 -18.03 0.37 -1.26
CA ASN A 236 -19.46 0.35 -0.95
C ASN A 236 -20.04 -1.01 -1.33
N ALA A 237 -20.78 -1.62 -0.41
CA ALA A 237 -21.48 -2.89 -0.61
C ALA A 237 -23.00 -2.72 -0.64
N GLY A 238 -23.51 -1.49 -0.50
CA GLY A 238 -24.89 -1.11 -0.77
C GLY A 238 -25.08 -0.57 -2.19
N ALA A 239 -26.27 -0.06 -2.47
CA ALA A 239 -26.53 0.69 -3.70
C ALA A 239 -25.79 2.05 -3.68
N VAL A 240 -25.67 2.69 -4.84
CA VAL A 240 -25.05 4.03 -4.90
C VAL A 240 -25.98 5.07 -4.26
N ASN A 241 -27.29 4.95 -4.51
CA ASN A 241 -28.32 5.83 -3.96
C ASN A 241 -29.49 5.00 -3.43
N GLU A 242 -30.11 5.46 -2.34
CA GLU A 242 -31.30 4.86 -1.72
C GLU A 242 -32.22 5.99 -1.18
N PRO A 243 -33.52 5.76 -1.00
CA PRO A 243 -34.38 6.74 -0.34
C PRO A 243 -34.03 6.87 1.15
N LEU A 244 -34.00 8.10 1.65
CA LEU A 244 -33.82 8.38 3.07
C LEU A 244 -35.16 8.19 3.80
N LEU A 245 -35.26 7.15 4.62
CA LEU A 245 -36.46 6.83 5.38
C LEU A 245 -36.21 7.05 6.87
N SER A 246 -37.14 7.73 7.54
CA SER A 246 -37.15 7.78 9.01
C SER A 246 -37.53 6.42 9.61
N GLY A 247 -37.14 6.19 10.85
CA GLY A 247 -37.51 5.01 11.63
C GLY A 247 -36.33 4.45 12.42
N SER A 248 -36.61 3.40 13.17
CA SER A 248 -35.59 2.69 13.93
C SER A 248 -34.83 1.68 13.06
N ASP A 249 -33.60 1.37 13.46
CA ASP A 249 -32.79 0.28 12.87
C ASP A 249 -32.65 0.37 11.33
N ARG A 250 -32.43 1.59 10.82
CA ARG A 250 -32.25 1.84 9.39
C ARG A 250 -30.79 1.64 9.00
N GLU A 251 -30.56 1.00 7.85
CA GLU A 251 -29.25 0.96 7.23
C GLU A 251 -28.83 2.36 6.80
N ILE A 252 -27.68 2.82 7.32
CA ILE A 252 -27.09 4.13 7.00
C ILE A 252 -25.74 4.00 6.29
N GLY A 253 -25.27 2.78 6.05
CA GLY A 253 -24.08 2.51 5.25
C GLY A 253 -23.68 1.04 5.28
N ARG A 254 -23.06 0.57 4.20
CA ARG A 254 -22.63 -0.82 4.06
C ARG A 254 -21.31 -0.91 3.30
N PHE A 255 -20.31 -1.51 3.93
CA PHE A 255 -18.93 -1.51 3.42
C PHE A 255 -18.39 -2.94 3.36
N ARG A 256 -17.72 -3.28 2.26
CA ARG A 256 -16.99 -4.54 2.11
C ARG A 256 -15.50 -4.29 2.22
N PHE A 257 -14.87 -4.98 3.14
CA PHE A 257 -13.43 -4.99 3.37
C PHE A 257 -12.84 -6.27 2.78
N ILE A 258 -11.75 -6.12 2.04
CA ILE A 258 -11.03 -7.19 1.35
C ILE A 258 -9.59 -7.11 1.82
N GLY A 259 -8.97 -8.26 2.06
CA GLY A 259 -7.58 -8.30 2.45
C GLY A 259 -6.90 -9.60 2.10
N VAL A 260 -5.58 -9.58 2.21
CA VAL A 260 -4.71 -10.71 1.88
C VAL A 260 -3.83 -11.04 3.08
N ARG A 261 -3.45 -12.31 3.17
CA ARG A 261 -2.57 -12.86 4.20
C ARG A 261 -1.52 -13.69 3.48
N ASN A 262 -0.24 -13.49 3.79
CA ASN A 262 0.81 -14.26 3.15
C ASN A 262 1.32 -15.43 4.00
N ASP A 263 0.97 -15.45 5.29
CA ASP A 263 1.25 -16.58 6.16
C ASP A 263 -0.03 -17.09 6.83
N GLY A 264 -0.09 -18.41 7.06
CA GLY A 264 -1.29 -19.06 7.61
C GLY A 264 -1.61 -18.67 9.05
N GLY A 265 -0.65 -18.10 9.78
CA GLY A 265 -0.81 -17.63 11.15
C GLY A 265 -1.10 -16.14 11.26
N ALA A 266 -1.28 -15.41 10.16
CA ALA A 266 -1.64 -13.99 10.18
C ALA A 266 -3.12 -13.84 10.53
N ASP A 267 -3.44 -12.90 11.42
CA ASP A 267 -4.81 -12.57 11.82
C ASP A 267 -5.14 -11.17 11.32
N LEU A 268 -5.62 -11.08 10.08
CA LEU A 268 -6.08 -9.82 9.53
C LEU A 268 -7.43 -9.46 10.13
N ARG A 269 -7.47 -8.37 10.90
CA ARG A 269 -8.66 -8.00 11.65
C ARG A 269 -8.82 -6.50 11.81
N LEU A 270 -10.02 -5.99 11.54
CA LEU A 270 -10.41 -4.62 11.85
C LEU A 270 -10.59 -4.48 13.37
N ALA A 271 -10.09 -3.38 13.93
CA ALA A 271 -10.19 -3.09 15.37
C ALA A 271 -11.03 -1.84 15.66
N GLN A 272 -10.96 -0.82 14.79
CA GLN A 272 -11.80 0.37 14.91
C GLN A 272 -12.04 0.98 13.53
N LEU A 273 -13.25 1.49 13.31
CA LEU A 273 -13.62 2.26 12.14
C LEU A 273 -14.14 3.63 12.56
N THR A 274 -13.72 4.67 11.84
CA THR A 274 -14.11 6.06 12.06
C THR A 274 -14.68 6.62 10.78
N PHE A 275 -16.01 6.71 10.71
CA PHE A 275 -16.74 7.22 9.56
C PHE A 275 -16.96 8.72 9.68
N THR A 276 -16.83 9.44 8.57
CA THR A 276 -17.31 10.81 8.44
C THR A 276 -18.78 10.79 8.03
N LEU A 277 -19.59 11.52 8.76
CA LEU A 277 -21.02 11.68 8.57
C LEU A 277 -21.28 13.00 7.84
N SER A 278 -21.81 12.91 6.62
CA SER A 278 -22.32 14.05 5.86
C SER A 278 -23.85 14.00 5.86
N HIS A 279 -24.50 15.02 6.41
CA HIS A 279 -25.96 15.13 6.40
C HIS A 279 -26.43 16.55 6.10
N VAL A 280 -27.62 16.66 5.51
CA VAL A 280 -28.30 17.92 5.19
C VAL A 280 -29.75 17.83 5.66
N GLY A 281 -30.36 18.97 5.98
CA GLY A 281 -31.80 19.01 6.31
C GLY A 281 -32.14 18.61 7.74
N GLY A 282 -31.18 18.72 8.68
CA GLY A 282 -31.45 18.47 10.10
C GLY A 282 -31.70 17.01 10.45
N VAL A 283 -31.22 16.07 9.62
CA VAL A 283 -31.25 14.63 9.91
C VAL A 283 -30.48 14.36 11.19
N THR A 284 -31.10 13.66 12.15
CA THR A 284 -30.44 13.20 13.36
C THR A 284 -30.36 11.69 13.39
N LEU A 285 -29.27 11.20 13.99
CA LEU A 285 -28.99 9.78 14.19
C LEU A 285 -28.88 9.49 15.68
N SER A 286 -29.45 8.36 16.11
CA SER A 286 -29.27 7.81 17.46
C SER A 286 -29.11 6.30 17.41
N ASP A 287 -28.66 5.70 18.51
CA ASP A 287 -28.42 4.25 18.65
C ASP A 287 -27.66 3.64 17.45
N VAL A 288 -26.53 4.27 17.07
CA VAL A 288 -25.75 3.76 15.95
C VAL A 288 -25.06 2.47 16.35
N GLN A 289 -25.24 1.46 15.54
CA GLN A 289 -24.69 0.12 15.73
C GLN A 289 -24.05 -0.36 14.43
N ILE A 290 -23.07 -1.26 14.57
CA ILE A 290 -22.46 -1.96 13.45
C ILE A 290 -22.75 -3.46 13.57
N VAL A 291 -23.10 -4.06 12.43
CA VAL A 291 -23.40 -5.49 12.28
C VAL A 291 -22.48 -6.06 11.23
N ALA A 292 -22.03 -7.28 11.46
CA ALA A 292 -21.17 -7.99 10.52
C ALA A 292 -21.94 -9.11 9.81
N ASP A 293 -21.60 -9.38 8.56
CA ASP A 293 -22.31 -10.35 7.74
C ASP A 293 -22.31 -11.77 8.35
N GLY A 294 -23.48 -12.42 8.34
CA GLY A 294 -23.64 -13.75 8.95
C GLY A 294 -23.56 -13.76 10.48
N SER A 295 -23.53 -12.59 11.14
CA SER A 295 -23.68 -12.45 12.59
C SER A 295 -25.00 -11.76 12.93
N SER A 296 -25.62 -12.17 14.05
CA SER A 296 -26.71 -11.42 14.68
C SER A 296 -26.22 -10.43 15.74
N ASP A 297 -24.93 -10.49 16.08
CA ASP A 297 -24.34 -9.62 17.09
C ASP A 297 -24.32 -8.18 16.58
N ARG A 298 -24.54 -7.24 17.50
CA ARG A 298 -24.48 -5.79 17.27
C ARG A 298 -23.41 -5.20 18.17
N ALA A 299 -22.59 -4.30 17.63
CA ALA A 299 -21.65 -3.51 18.40
C ALA A 299 -22.06 -2.04 18.35
N SER A 300 -22.12 -1.38 19.52
CA SER A 300 -22.49 0.03 19.59
C SER A 300 -21.36 0.93 19.07
N CYS A 301 -21.73 1.96 18.33
CA CYS A 301 -20.84 3.03 17.89
C CYS A 301 -21.15 4.32 18.64
N THR A 302 -20.17 5.20 18.76
CA THR A 302 -20.34 6.53 19.33
C THR A 302 -20.41 7.58 18.22
N ILE A 303 -21.34 8.53 18.34
CA ILE A 303 -21.42 9.69 17.46
C ILE A 303 -20.85 10.89 18.20
N SER A 304 -19.92 11.60 17.55
CA SER A 304 -19.42 12.89 18.00
C SER A 304 -19.41 13.85 16.83
N SER A 305 -20.31 14.84 16.86
CA SER A 305 -20.48 15.80 15.76
C SER A 305 -20.72 15.09 14.41
N SER A 306 -19.81 15.23 13.45
CA SER A 306 -19.83 14.61 12.13
C SER A 306 -19.01 13.32 12.04
N THR A 307 -18.74 12.65 13.16
CA THR A 307 -17.91 11.45 13.20
C THR A 307 -18.62 10.32 13.94
N ILE A 308 -18.58 9.11 13.36
CA ILE A 308 -19.08 7.89 13.97
C ILE A 308 -17.89 6.95 14.20
N THR A 309 -17.63 6.59 15.46
CA THR A 309 -16.54 5.69 15.83
C THR A 309 -17.10 4.35 16.30
N CYS A 310 -16.71 3.27 15.63
CA CYS A 310 -17.16 1.92 15.90
C CYS A 310 -15.97 1.05 16.33
N PRO A 311 -15.81 0.76 17.64
CA PRO A 311 -14.86 -0.26 18.10
C PRO A 311 -15.35 -1.65 17.68
N LEU A 312 -14.44 -2.49 17.19
CA LEU A 312 -14.76 -3.82 16.68
C LEU A 312 -14.09 -4.88 17.52
N SER A 313 -14.90 -5.81 18.02
CA SER A 313 -14.37 -7.04 18.61
C SER A 313 -13.87 -7.99 17.52
N ALA A 314 -13.21 -9.06 17.93
CA ALA A 314 -12.61 -9.99 16.99
C ALA A 314 -13.63 -10.68 16.08
N SER A 315 -14.85 -10.94 16.56
CA SER A 315 -15.92 -11.58 15.78
C SER A 315 -16.47 -10.69 14.67
N PHE A 316 -16.43 -9.36 14.84
CA PHE A 316 -16.86 -8.42 13.82
C PHE A 316 -15.77 -8.17 12.79
N GLY A 317 -14.55 -7.92 13.27
CA GLY A 317 -13.48 -7.41 12.44
C GLY A 317 -12.68 -8.45 11.65
N SER A 318 -12.86 -9.76 11.86
CA SER A 318 -11.99 -10.77 11.24
C SER A 318 -12.19 -10.86 9.71
N LEU A 319 -11.08 -10.80 8.96
CA LEU A 319 -11.04 -11.00 7.51
C LEU A 319 -10.46 -12.38 7.12
N THR A 320 -10.42 -13.32 8.06
CA THR A 320 -9.80 -14.64 7.85
C THR A 320 -10.41 -15.43 6.69
N SER A 321 -11.69 -15.20 6.35
CA SER A 321 -12.44 -15.92 5.31
C SER A 321 -12.49 -15.24 3.93
N SER A 322 -11.65 -14.22 3.66
CA SER A 322 -11.41 -13.47 2.40
C SER A 322 -11.99 -12.05 2.32
N SER A 323 -13.19 -11.81 2.83
CA SER A 323 -13.78 -10.47 2.89
C SER A 323 -14.79 -10.38 4.01
N ARG A 324 -14.97 -9.19 4.57
CA ARG A 324 -15.96 -8.91 5.62
C ARG A 324 -16.91 -7.81 5.15
N ILE A 325 -18.21 -7.99 5.32
CA ILE A 325 -19.19 -6.93 5.07
C ILE A 325 -19.68 -6.42 6.41
N LEU A 326 -19.56 -5.11 6.62
CA LEU A 326 -20.06 -4.41 7.79
C LEU A 326 -21.18 -3.47 7.38
N THR A 327 -22.30 -3.54 8.09
CA THR A 327 -23.48 -2.70 7.90
C THR A 327 -23.66 -1.83 9.13
N LEU A 328 -23.78 -0.51 8.93
CA LEU A 328 -24.15 0.44 9.98
C LEU A 328 -25.66 0.61 10.00
N LEU A 329 -26.22 0.48 11.19
CA LEU A 329 -27.64 0.65 11.50
C LEU A 329 -27.79 1.82 12.48
N ALA A 330 -28.88 2.58 12.37
CA ALA A 330 -29.19 3.65 13.29
C ALA A 330 -30.69 3.97 13.30
N ASP A 331 -31.12 4.63 14.37
CA ASP A 331 -32.41 5.31 14.38
C ASP A 331 -32.26 6.64 13.65
N VAL A 332 -33.08 6.84 12.61
CA VAL A 332 -33.02 8.00 11.72
C VAL A 332 -34.27 8.85 11.92
N THR A 333 -34.07 10.13 12.23
CA THR A 333 -35.15 11.13 12.25
C THR A 333 -34.92 12.17 11.17
N VAL A 334 -35.89 12.31 10.26
CA VAL A 334 -35.92 13.36 9.23
C VAL A 334 -37.00 14.39 9.59
N PRO A 335 -36.64 15.66 9.80
CA PRO A 335 -37.63 16.71 10.02
C PRO A 335 -38.59 16.83 8.83
N SER A 336 -39.89 16.93 9.11
CA SER A 336 -40.93 17.08 8.05
C SER A 336 -40.76 18.35 7.21
N SER A 337 -40.05 19.35 7.72
CA SER A 337 -39.75 20.60 7.05
C SER A 337 -38.51 20.55 6.13
N ALA A 338 -37.89 19.39 5.94
CA ALA A 338 -36.62 19.24 5.22
C ALA A 338 -36.79 18.50 3.87
N PRO A 339 -37.32 19.16 2.81
CA PRO A 339 -37.57 18.52 1.51
C PRO A 339 -36.30 18.16 0.71
N ARG A 340 -35.11 18.40 1.29
CA ARG A 340 -33.80 18.10 0.71
C ARG A 340 -32.89 17.45 1.74
N ALA A 341 -33.47 16.67 2.64
CA ALA A 341 -32.69 15.93 3.62
C ALA A 341 -31.85 14.86 2.92
N SER A 342 -30.59 14.72 3.34
CA SER A 342 -29.69 13.69 2.81
C SER A 342 -28.72 13.20 3.87
N LEU A 343 -28.22 11.99 3.68
CA LEU A 343 -27.29 11.31 4.57
C LEU A 343 -26.28 10.49 3.75
N GLN A 344 -24.99 10.57 4.08
CA GLN A 344 -23.95 9.70 3.54
C GLN A 344 -22.84 9.50 4.57
N LEU A 345 -22.35 8.26 4.66
CA LEU A 345 -21.16 7.92 5.41
C LEU A 345 -19.97 7.70 4.47
N SER A 346 -18.77 8.09 4.91
CA SER A 346 -17.54 7.79 4.19
C SER A 346 -16.38 7.46 5.12
N LEU A 347 -15.43 6.67 4.62
CA LEU A 347 -14.11 6.47 5.19
C LEU A 347 -13.16 7.37 4.39
N ASN A 348 -12.75 8.49 4.98
CA ASN A 348 -12.03 9.53 4.24
C ASN A 348 -10.52 9.37 4.37
N GLU A 349 -10.03 9.26 5.60
CA GLU A 349 -8.61 9.37 5.89
C GLU A 349 -7.93 7.99 5.80
N PRO A 350 -7.07 7.73 4.81
CA PRO A 350 -6.30 6.48 4.78
C PRO A 350 -5.26 6.43 5.90
N GLY A 351 -4.85 7.58 6.44
CA GLY A 351 -3.69 7.69 7.33
C GLY A 351 -2.36 7.56 6.58
N THR A 352 -1.27 7.55 7.34
CA THR A 352 0.09 7.28 6.87
C THR A 352 0.84 6.47 7.92
N SER A 353 2.05 6.02 7.63
CA SER A 353 2.92 5.39 8.64
C SER A 353 3.25 6.29 9.84
N SER A 354 2.98 7.60 9.75
CA SER A 354 3.23 8.58 10.80
C SER A 354 1.97 9.23 11.38
N SER A 355 0.79 8.96 10.81
CA SER A 355 -0.47 9.60 11.20
C SER A 355 -1.65 8.63 11.10
N ALA A 356 -2.45 8.54 12.16
CA ALA A 356 -3.65 7.72 12.15
C ALA A 356 -4.68 8.19 11.11
N GLY A 357 -5.40 7.25 10.52
CA GLY A 357 -6.52 7.44 9.61
C GLY A 357 -7.84 6.92 10.19
N SER A 358 -8.82 6.73 9.31
CA SER A 358 -10.18 6.27 9.63
C SER A 358 -10.26 4.79 9.99
N ILE A 359 -9.20 4.00 9.79
CA ILE A 359 -9.24 2.54 9.91
C ILE A 359 -8.08 2.08 10.78
N GLN A 360 -8.41 1.41 11.89
CA GLN A 360 -7.45 0.67 12.69
C GLN A 360 -7.66 -0.82 12.45
N TRP A 361 -6.57 -1.53 12.22
CA TRP A 361 -6.56 -2.97 11.97
C TRP A 361 -5.30 -3.63 12.53
N THR A 362 -5.27 -4.95 12.62
CA THR A 362 -4.11 -5.71 13.07
C THR A 362 -3.82 -6.86 12.10
N ASP A 363 -2.55 -7.27 12.02
CA ASP A 363 -2.12 -8.49 11.35
C ASP A 363 -1.92 -9.70 12.30
N GLY A 364 -2.36 -9.53 13.56
CA GLY A 364 -2.20 -10.49 14.66
C GLY A 364 -0.93 -10.29 15.48
N THR A 365 -0.02 -9.41 15.04
CA THR A 365 1.21 -9.07 15.77
C THR A 365 1.32 -7.58 16.04
N THR A 366 0.99 -6.75 15.05
CA THR A 366 1.02 -5.30 15.17
C THR A 366 -0.35 -4.72 14.84
N THR A 367 -0.66 -3.58 15.46
CA THR A 367 -1.82 -2.75 15.12
C THR A 367 -1.36 -1.61 14.22
N PHE A 368 -2.12 -1.36 13.16
CA PHE A 368 -1.91 -0.32 12.18
C PHE A 368 -3.10 0.64 12.22
N ASP A 369 -2.81 1.93 12.21
CA ASP A 369 -3.82 2.99 12.17
C ASP A 369 -3.95 3.60 10.77
N TRP A 370 -3.44 2.93 9.74
CA TRP A 370 -3.48 3.44 8.36
C TRP A 370 -3.57 2.30 7.34
N VAL A 371 -3.93 2.66 6.12
CA VAL A 371 -4.06 1.75 4.97
C VAL A 371 -3.32 2.34 3.77
N GLY A 372 -2.75 1.49 2.92
CA GLY A 372 -1.95 1.91 1.76
C GLY A 372 -2.76 2.41 0.55
N PHE A 373 -3.89 3.08 0.78
CA PHE A 373 -4.77 3.61 -0.27
C PHE A 373 -4.59 5.12 -0.42
N GLU A 374 -4.92 5.64 -1.61
CA GLU A 374 -5.16 7.06 -1.81
C GLU A 374 -6.55 7.45 -1.27
N GLY A 375 -6.69 8.67 -0.77
CA GLY A 375 -7.97 9.17 -0.22
C GLY A 375 -8.92 9.71 -1.31
N PRO A 376 -10.25 9.71 -1.09
CA PRO A 376 -10.96 9.08 0.03
C PRO A 376 -11.00 7.55 -0.10
N VAL A 377 -10.89 6.84 1.03
CA VAL A 377 -10.79 5.38 1.05
C VAL A 377 -12.05 4.70 0.51
N ALA A 378 -13.23 5.12 0.98
CA ALA A 378 -14.50 4.61 0.49
C ALA A 378 -15.65 5.59 0.76
N ARG A 379 -16.57 5.73 -0.20
CA ARG A 379 -17.84 6.44 -0.02
C ARG A 379 -18.97 5.43 0.06
N GLY A 380 -19.84 5.56 1.06
CA GLY A 380 -21.02 4.72 1.22
C GLY A 380 -22.20 5.18 0.34
N THR A 381 -23.32 4.50 0.50
CA THR A 381 -24.62 4.84 -0.11
C THR A 381 -25.02 6.28 0.21
N TYR A 382 -25.51 6.99 -0.80
CA TYR A 382 -26.12 8.31 -0.63
C TYR A 382 -27.63 8.16 -0.43
N TYR A 383 -28.12 8.54 0.74
CA TYR A 383 -29.54 8.50 1.07
C TYR A 383 -30.16 9.89 0.90
N SER A 384 -31.27 10.01 0.16
CA SER A 384 -31.97 11.28 -0.05
C SER A 384 -33.48 11.16 0.11
N TYR A 385 -34.10 12.17 0.72
CA TYR A 385 -35.54 12.23 0.99
C TYR A 385 -36.37 12.56 -0.26
#